data_AF-A0A1Q5EUT8-F1
#
_entry.id   AF-A0A1Q5EUT8-F1
#
_cell.length_a   1.000
_cell.length_b   1.000
_cell.length_c   1.000
_cell.angle_alpha   90.00
_cell.angle_beta   90.00
_cell.angle_gamma   90.00
#
_symmetry.space_group_name_H-M   'P 1'
#
loop_
_entity.id
_entity.type
_entity.pdbx_description
1 polymer ?
#
loop_
_entity_poly.entity_id
_entity_poly.type
_entity_poly.pdbx_seq_one_letter_code
_entity_poly.pdbx_strand_id
1 'polypeptide(L)' 'MTEQDKTEQDKSRPAPRLVFKDPFEQQTGDDTDRGWGEASGRRGLDWYLDQRPPHHGEK' A
#
# COMPACT_ATOMS: atom_id res chain seq x y z
N MET A 1 8.97 -26.41 -34.58
CA MET A 1 8.02 -25.29 -34.45
C MET A 1 8.67 -24.08 -35.11
N THR A 2 8.16 -23.66 -36.27
CA THR A 2 8.73 -22.60 -37.11
C THR A 2 8.61 -21.23 -36.45
N GLU A 3 9.58 -20.35 -36.72
CA GLU A 3 9.65 -18.96 -36.20
C GLU A 3 8.45 -18.08 -36.61
N GLN A 4 7.65 -18.53 -37.59
CA GLN A 4 6.47 -17.82 -38.08
C GLN A 4 5.36 -17.69 -37.02
N ASP A 5 5.18 -18.71 -36.18
CA ASP A 5 4.09 -18.76 -35.17
C ASP A 5 4.29 -17.72 -34.04
N LYS A 6 5.55 -17.36 -33.75
CA LYS A 6 5.88 -16.36 -32.71
C LYS A 6 5.45 -14.95 -33.08
N THR A 7 5.45 -14.60 -34.37
CA THR A 7 5.13 -13.25 -34.84
C THR A 7 3.63 -12.96 -34.97
N GLU A 8 2.82 -14.00 -35.16
CA GLU A 8 1.36 -13.87 -35.23
C GLU A 8 0.73 -13.79 -33.83
N GLN A 9 1.27 -14.55 -32.87
CA GLN A 9 0.87 -14.50 -31.46
C GLN A 9 1.13 -13.12 -30.81
N ASP A 10 2.23 -12.44 -31.18
CA ASP A 10 2.59 -11.15 -30.60
C ASP A 10 1.71 -10.00 -31.14
N LYS A 11 1.33 -10.04 -32.42
CA LYS A 11 0.40 -9.06 -33.03
C LYS A 11 -1.02 -9.14 -32.47
N SER A 12 -1.42 -10.30 -31.96
CA SER A 12 -2.74 -10.51 -31.36
C SER A 12 -2.82 -9.99 -29.92
N ARG A 13 -1.69 -9.74 -29.25
CA ARG A 13 -1.70 -9.30 -27.86
C ARG A 13 -1.84 -7.79 -27.79
N PRO A 14 -2.88 -7.27 -27.12
CA PRO A 14 -2.99 -5.83 -26.91
C PRO A 14 -1.75 -5.35 -26.14
N ALA A 15 -1.16 -4.25 -26.62
CA ALA A 15 -0.02 -3.65 -25.95
C ALA A 15 -0.37 -3.32 -24.48
N PRO A 16 0.57 -3.50 -23.53
CA PRO A 16 0.34 -3.14 -22.14
C PRO A 16 -0.01 -1.65 -22.07
N ARG A 17 -1.14 -1.34 -21.42
CA ARG A 17 -1.64 0.03 -21.24
C ARG A 17 -1.65 0.40 -19.77
N LEU A 18 -1.15 1.58 -19.45
CA LEU A 18 -1.34 2.20 -18.16
C LEU A 18 -2.78 2.70 -18.07
N VAL A 19 -3.49 2.30 -17.01
CA VAL A 19 -4.86 2.75 -16.74
C VAL A 19 -4.83 3.68 -15.54
N PHE A 20 -5.06 4.97 -15.79
CA PHE A 20 -5.14 6.00 -14.76
C PHE A 20 -6.61 6.22 -14.40
N LYS A 21 -7.11 5.42 -13.45
CA LYS A 21 -8.43 5.63 -12.84
C LYS A 21 -8.32 6.59 -11.66
N ASP A 22 -9.45 7.05 -11.15
CA ASP A 22 -9.48 7.82 -9.90
C ASP A 22 -8.81 6.99 -8.79
N PRO A 23 -7.82 7.55 -8.08
CA PRO A 23 -7.12 6.85 -7.00
C PRO A 23 -8.05 6.41 -5.85
N PHE A 24 -9.23 7.01 -5.69
CA PHE A 24 -10.17 6.67 -4.62
C PHE A 24 -11.27 5.68 -5.04
N GLU A 25 -11.35 5.30 -6.31
CA GLU A 25 -12.36 4.36 -6.81
C GLU A 25 -12.11 2.90 -6.39
N GLN A 26 -10.91 2.58 -5.90
CA GLN A 26 -10.53 1.23 -5.47
C GLN A 26 -9.87 1.30 -4.10
N GLN A 27 -10.44 0.60 -3.13
CA GLN A 27 -9.81 0.41 -1.83
C GLN A 27 -8.56 -0.46 -1.98
N THR A 28 -7.42 0.03 -1.53
CA THR A 28 -6.17 -0.73 -1.53
C THR A 28 -6.01 -1.51 -0.22
N GLY A 29 -5.14 -2.53 -0.22
CA GLY A 29 -4.94 -3.36 0.98
C GLY A 29 -4.36 -2.61 2.17
N ASP A 30 -3.67 -1.50 1.90
CA ASP A 30 -3.12 -0.54 2.86
C ASP A 30 -4.14 0.50 3.34
N ASP A 31 -5.33 0.61 2.71
CA ASP A 31 -6.46 1.44 3.19
C ASP A 31 -7.28 0.75 4.30
N THR A 32 -6.67 -0.17 5.04
CA THR A 32 -7.34 -0.80 6.18
C THR A 32 -6.74 -0.28 7.48
N ASP A 33 -7.60 0.04 8.43
CA ASP A 33 -7.18 0.36 9.81
C ASP A 33 -6.65 -0.89 10.55
N ARG A 34 -6.44 -2.02 9.85
CA ARG A 34 -5.96 -3.25 10.45
C ARG A 34 -4.57 -3.01 11.03
N GLY A 35 -4.43 -3.21 12.35
CA GLY A 35 -3.20 -2.92 13.09
C GLY A 35 -3.04 -1.46 13.54
N TRP A 36 -3.93 -0.55 13.13
CA TRP A 36 -4.02 0.80 13.67
C TRP A 36 -5.04 0.81 14.81
N GLY A 37 -4.60 1.10 16.03
CA GLY A 37 -5.48 1.14 17.22
C GLY A 37 -5.91 -0.22 17.78
N GLU A 38 -5.55 -1.33 17.12
CA GLU A 38 -5.78 -2.68 17.66
C GLU A 38 -4.86 -2.93 18.85
N ALA A 39 -5.38 -2.66 20.05
CA ALA A 39 -4.65 -2.82 21.29
C ALA A 39 -4.42 -4.31 21.57
N SER A 40 -3.19 -4.78 21.32
CA SER A 40 -2.72 -6.14 21.68
C SER A 40 -2.56 -6.36 23.21
N GLY A 41 -3.31 -5.61 24.02
CA GLY A 41 -3.45 -5.84 25.46
C GLY A 41 -2.25 -5.45 26.31
N ARG A 42 -1.37 -4.55 25.87
CA ARG A 42 -0.16 -4.21 26.67
C ARG A 42 0.01 -2.76 27.08
N ARG A 43 -0.64 -1.78 26.43
CA ARG A 43 -0.43 -0.35 26.74
C ARG A 43 -1.74 0.43 26.59
N GLY A 44 -2.20 1.00 27.70
CA GLY A 44 -3.42 1.81 27.79
C GLY A 44 -3.17 3.29 27.52
N LEU A 45 -4.23 4.10 27.62
CA LEU A 45 -4.19 5.56 27.42
C LEU A 45 -3.23 6.26 28.39
N ASP A 46 -3.12 5.76 29.61
CA ASP A 46 -2.18 6.19 30.64
C ASP A 46 -0.73 6.13 30.16
N TRP A 47 -0.32 5.03 29.53
CA TRP A 47 1.03 4.89 28.99
C TRP A 47 1.35 5.94 27.92
N TYR A 48 0.39 6.25 27.05
CA TYR A 48 0.56 7.26 25.99
C TYR A 48 0.70 8.68 26.55
N LEU A 49 -0.08 9.03 27.57
CA LEU A 49 0.00 10.34 28.22
C LEU A 49 1.34 10.53 28.96
N ASP A 50 1.92 9.43 29.47
CA ASP A 50 3.22 9.43 30.14
C ASP A 50 4.42 9.51 29.16
N GLN A 51 4.24 9.14 27.88
CA GLN A 51 5.27 9.32 26.87
C GLN A 51 5.38 10.81 26.49
N ARG A 52 6.11 11.58 27.30
CA ARG A 52 6.53 12.94 26.89
C ARG A 52 7.42 12.81 25.65
N PRO A 53 7.13 13.52 24.54
CA PRO A 53 8.04 13.56 23.40
C PRO A 53 9.43 14.00 23.90
N PRO A 54 10.54 13.39 23.45
CA PRO A 54 11.86 13.92 23.76
C PRO A 54 11.84 15.39 23.37
N HIS A 55 12.13 16.26 24.33
CA HIS A 55 12.26 17.69 24.07
C HIS A 55 13.45 17.84 23.11
N HIS A 56 13.19 17.85 21.80
CA HIS A 56 14.16 18.31 20.83
C HIS A 56 14.25 19.83 21.01
N GLY A 57 15.18 20.22 21.88
CA GLY A 57 15.40 21.59 22.30
C GLY A 57 16.33 21.60 23.51
N GLU A 58 17.60 21.30 23.28
CA GLU A 58 18.68 21.86 24.11
C GLU A 58 18.44 23.38 24.22
N LYS A 59 18.54 23.92 25.43
CA LYS A 59 18.64 25.37 25.64
C LYS A 59 20.10 25.79 25.51
#